data_AF-A0A6G2RSM5-F1
#
_entry.id   AF-A0A6G2RSM5-F1
#
_cell.length_a   1.000
_cell.length_b   1.000
_cell.length_c   1.000
_cell.angle_alpha   90.00
_cell.angle_beta   90.00
_cell.angle_gamma   90.00
#
_symmetry.space_group_name_H-M   'P 1'
#
loop_
_entity.id
_entity.type
_entity.pdbx_description
1 polymer ?
#
loop_
_entity_poly.entity_id
_entity_poly.type
_entity_poly.pdbx_seq_one_letter_code
_entity_poly.pdbx_strand_id
1 'polypeptide(L)'
;MTRHRRRTLHSALIGALAVTSWGAATAPASAKSSLSFTAGPHSVGQGGIVRAAARASDDNSTFNKVCVQQRWAVAAWHNVACSKPARHAGGAVNATLHAKARGRLQLRAVLFEGRSPQDQQPRARSVSGPVTITVH
;
A
#
# COMPACT_ATOMS: atom_id res chain seq x y z
N MET A 1 5.59 -72.44 -19.66
CA MET A 1 4.53 -71.55 -20.18
C MET A 1 3.56 -71.24 -19.05
N THR A 2 3.56 -70.02 -18.52
CA THR A 2 2.52 -69.54 -17.59
C THR A 2 2.20 -68.09 -17.92
N ARG A 3 0.90 -67.82 -18.08
CA ARG A 3 0.32 -66.60 -18.65
C ARG A 3 -0.51 -65.90 -17.57
N HIS A 4 -0.61 -64.58 -17.71
CA HIS A 4 -1.56 -63.66 -17.06
C HIS A 4 -1.27 -63.29 -15.59
N ARG A 5 -1.43 -62.04 -15.15
CA ARG A 5 -2.50 -61.07 -15.45
C ARG A 5 -2.02 -59.64 -15.16
N ARG A 6 -2.59 -58.69 -15.90
CA ARG A 6 -2.39 -57.24 -15.80
C ARG A 6 -2.81 -56.71 -14.43
N ARG A 7 -2.06 -55.74 -13.89
CA ARG A 7 -2.57 -54.77 -12.93
C ARG A 7 -2.27 -53.36 -13.46
N THR A 8 -3.35 -52.71 -13.84
CA THR A 8 -3.47 -51.28 -14.15
C THR A 8 -3.02 -50.45 -12.94
N LEU A 9 -1.98 -49.65 -13.13
CA LEU A 9 -1.52 -48.68 -12.13
C LEU A 9 -2.20 -47.34 -12.41
N HIS A 10 -3.05 -46.92 -11.45
CA HIS A 10 -3.70 -45.63 -11.41
C HIS A 10 -2.65 -44.54 -11.17
N SER A 11 -2.53 -43.59 -12.10
CA SER A 11 -1.67 -42.42 -11.93
C SER A 11 -2.40 -41.38 -11.08
N ALA A 12 -1.85 -41.09 -9.92
CA ALA A 12 -2.39 -40.14 -8.95
C ALA A 12 -2.25 -38.69 -9.45
N LEU A 13 -3.32 -37.90 -9.29
CA LEU A 13 -3.32 -36.45 -9.48
C LEU A 13 -2.37 -35.80 -8.47
N ILE A 14 -1.43 -34.97 -8.94
CA ILE A 14 -0.61 -34.10 -8.10
C ILE A 14 -1.35 -32.77 -7.97
N GLY A 15 -1.97 -32.53 -6.80
CA GLY A 15 -2.51 -31.23 -6.44
C GLY A 15 -1.37 -30.27 -6.08
N ALA A 16 -1.25 -29.16 -6.80
CA ALA A 16 -0.33 -28.08 -6.46
C ALA A 16 -0.86 -27.31 -5.25
N LEU A 17 -0.18 -27.43 -4.10
CA LEU A 17 -0.43 -26.60 -2.93
C LEU A 17 0.26 -25.25 -3.13
N ALA A 18 -0.51 -24.20 -3.42
CA ALA A 18 -0.01 -22.83 -3.43
C ALA A 18 0.19 -22.36 -1.99
N VAL A 19 1.44 -22.34 -1.53
CA VAL A 19 1.82 -21.79 -0.23
C VAL A 19 1.87 -20.28 -0.34
N THR A 20 0.82 -19.59 0.11
CA THR A 20 0.89 -18.14 0.31
C THR A 20 1.70 -17.84 1.55
N SER A 21 2.98 -17.53 1.37
CA SER A 21 3.85 -17.01 2.43
C SER A 21 3.39 -15.61 2.83
N TRP A 22 2.75 -15.48 3.99
CA TRP A 22 2.51 -14.17 4.62
C TRP A 22 3.79 -13.76 5.33
N GLY A 23 4.57 -12.89 4.70
CA GLY A 23 5.69 -12.22 5.36
C GLY A 23 5.15 -11.28 6.43
N ALA A 24 5.34 -11.63 7.70
CA ALA A 24 5.13 -10.71 8.81
C ALA A 24 6.21 -9.62 8.75
N ALA A 25 5.87 -8.46 8.21
CA ALA A 25 6.72 -7.29 8.29
C ALA A 25 6.77 -6.86 9.76
N THR A 26 7.95 -6.99 10.39
CA THR A 26 8.21 -6.43 11.71
C THR A 26 8.14 -4.91 11.61
N ALA A 27 7.03 -4.34 12.10
CA ALA A 27 6.89 -2.90 12.21
C ALA A 27 7.92 -2.39 13.24
N PRO A 28 8.73 -1.36 12.92
CA PRO A 28 9.62 -0.76 13.90
C PRO A 28 8.78 -0.21 15.04
N ALA A 29 9.18 -0.50 16.28
CA ALA A 29 8.57 0.03 17.50
C ALA A 29 8.67 1.56 17.49
N SER A 30 7.60 2.19 17.01
CA SER A 30 7.45 3.64 16.96
C SER A 30 6.84 4.08 18.29
N ALA A 31 7.36 5.14 18.91
CA ALA A 31 6.58 5.92 19.88
C ALA A 31 5.16 6.10 19.34
N LYS A 32 4.13 5.77 20.12
CA LYS A 32 2.74 5.38 19.75
C LYS A 32 2.19 6.05 18.48
N SER A 33 2.70 5.63 17.33
CA SER A 33 2.31 6.16 16.04
C SER A 33 1.53 5.10 15.28
N SER A 34 0.37 5.46 14.75
CA SER A 34 -0.42 4.59 13.89
C SER A 34 -0.51 5.20 12.50
N LEU A 35 -0.51 4.34 11.48
CA LEU A 35 -0.76 4.71 10.10
C LEU A 35 -1.65 3.64 9.47
N SER A 36 -2.86 4.04 9.07
CA SER A 36 -3.77 3.20 8.30
C SER A 36 -3.95 3.77 6.89
N PHE A 37 -4.01 2.89 5.91
CA PHE A 37 -4.12 3.25 4.50
C PHE A 37 -5.00 2.25 3.77
N THR A 38 -5.92 2.77 2.97
CA THR A 38 -6.75 1.98 2.05
C THR A 38 -6.80 2.66 0.69
N ALA A 39 -6.83 1.88 -0.37
CA ALA A 39 -7.04 2.38 -1.73
C ALA A 39 -7.77 1.34 -2.58
N GLY A 40 -8.65 1.80 -3.46
CA GLY A 40 -9.38 0.94 -4.37
C GLY A 40 -10.23 1.71 -5.38
N PRO A 41 -10.80 1.01 -6.37
CA PRO A 41 -10.65 -0.43 -6.62
C PRO A 41 -9.24 -0.78 -7.15
N HIS A 42 -8.81 -2.04 -7.02
CA HIS A 42 -7.46 -2.51 -7.39
C HIS A 42 -7.25 -2.74 -8.90
N SER A 43 -8.30 -2.56 -9.70
CA SER A 43 -8.26 -2.58 -11.15
C SER A 43 -9.25 -1.56 -11.70
N VAL A 44 -8.84 -0.74 -12.67
CA VAL A 44 -9.67 0.26 -13.36
C VAL A 44 -9.27 0.38 -14.82
N GLY A 45 -10.19 0.82 -15.67
CA GLY A 45 -9.82 1.25 -17.03
C GLY A 45 -9.12 2.61 -16.99
N GLN A 46 -8.40 2.94 -18.05
CA GLN A 46 -7.90 4.29 -18.28
C GLN A 46 -9.03 5.33 -18.15
N GLY A 47 -8.77 6.42 -17.44
CA GLY A 47 -9.76 7.44 -17.08
C GLY A 47 -10.58 7.11 -15.82
N GLY A 48 -10.53 5.86 -15.35
CA GLY A 48 -11.22 5.39 -14.16
C GLY A 48 -10.77 6.08 -12.87
N ILE A 49 -11.63 5.99 -11.86
CA ILE A 49 -11.44 6.66 -10.57
C ILE A 49 -10.90 5.67 -9.54
N VAL A 50 -9.84 6.06 -8.86
CA VAL A 50 -9.29 5.38 -7.68
C VAL A 50 -9.49 6.28 -6.46
N ARG A 51 -10.02 5.72 -5.38
CA ARG A 51 -10.16 6.40 -4.09
C ARG A 51 -9.12 5.87 -3.12
N ALA A 52 -8.52 6.76 -2.36
CA ALA A 52 -7.59 6.40 -1.30
C ALA A 52 -7.91 7.19 -0.03
N ALA A 53 -7.72 6.55 1.12
CA ALA A 53 -7.88 7.16 2.42
C ALA A 53 -6.69 6.81 3.30
N ALA A 54 -6.17 7.80 4.02
CA ALA A 54 -5.11 7.59 5.00
C ALA A 54 -5.47 8.27 6.32
N ARG A 55 -5.14 7.62 7.43
CA ARG A 55 -5.22 8.22 8.77
C ARG A 55 -3.98 7.89 9.55
N ALA A 56 -3.49 8.87 10.30
CA ALA A 56 -2.36 8.69 11.20
C ALA A 56 -2.61 9.35 12.55
N SER A 57 -1.92 8.87 13.56
CA SER A 57 -1.84 9.49 14.88
C SER A 57 -0.42 9.35 15.39
N ASP A 58 0.06 10.35 16.13
CA ASP A 58 1.38 10.38 16.77
C ASP A 58 1.33 11.40 17.91
N ASP A 59 1.46 10.91 19.14
CA ASP A 59 1.34 11.71 20.36
C ASP A 59 2.63 12.48 20.72
N ASN A 60 3.75 12.18 20.07
CA ASN A 60 5.07 12.72 20.43
C ASN A 60 5.62 13.74 19.41
N SER A 61 4.83 14.12 18.41
CA SER A 61 5.29 14.91 17.27
C SER A 61 5.01 16.41 17.36
N THR A 62 5.91 17.20 16.77
CA THR A 62 5.77 18.67 16.71
C THR A 62 4.69 19.12 15.74
N PHE A 63 4.84 18.88 14.44
CA PHE A 63 3.81 19.15 13.43
C PHE A 63 3.75 18.01 12.43
N ASN A 64 2.66 17.26 12.49
CA ASN A 64 2.49 16.08 11.67
C ASN A 64 1.40 16.24 10.63
N LYS A 65 1.62 15.62 9.47
CA LYS A 65 0.62 15.49 8.41
C LYS A 65 0.73 14.12 7.76
N VAL A 66 -0.41 13.52 7.43
CA VAL A 66 -0.47 12.32 6.60
C VAL A 66 -0.70 12.71 5.15
N CYS A 67 0.07 12.14 4.25
CA CYS A 67 -0.06 12.33 2.81
C CYS A 67 -0.32 11.01 2.10
N VAL A 68 -1.17 11.04 1.08
CA VAL A 68 -1.21 9.99 0.05
C VAL A 68 -0.20 10.36 -1.01
N GLN A 69 0.64 9.38 -1.38
CA GLN A 69 1.58 9.48 -2.48
C GLN A 69 1.19 8.53 -3.60
N GLN A 70 1.54 8.91 -4.82
CA GLN A 70 1.46 8.03 -5.97
C GLN A 70 2.81 7.91 -6.68
N ARG A 71 2.96 6.84 -7.45
CA ARG A 71 3.95 6.74 -8.53
C ARG A 71 3.43 5.83 -9.64
N TRP A 72 3.96 6.02 -10.83
CA TRP A 72 3.77 5.11 -11.96
C TRP A 72 5.05 4.30 -12.18
N ALA A 73 4.93 2.97 -12.26
CA ALA A 73 6.08 2.07 -12.42
C ALA A 73 7.23 2.40 -11.43
N VAL A 74 8.43 2.68 -11.93
CA VAL A 74 9.64 2.99 -11.15
C VAL A 74 9.88 4.49 -10.93
N ALA A 75 8.90 5.35 -11.27
CA ALA A 75 9.02 6.78 -11.07
C ALA A 75 9.16 7.17 -9.58
N ALA A 76 9.63 8.40 -9.35
CA ALA A 76 9.65 8.98 -8.02
C ALA A 76 8.23 9.07 -7.44
N TRP A 77 8.14 8.96 -6.11
CA TRP A 77 6.88 9.18 -5.39
C TRP A 77 6.59 10.68 -5.28
N HIS A 78 5.35 11.06 -5.50
CA HIS A 78 4.88 12.42 -5.24
C HIS A 78 3.58 12.44 -4.45
N ASN A 79 3.41 13.49 -3.65
CA ASN A 79 2.20 13.70 -2.87
C ASN A 79 1.03 14.06 -3.80
N VAL A 80 -0.12 13.44 -3.62
CA VAL A 80 -1.36 13.77 -4.34
C VAL A 80 -2.35 14.50 -3.45
N ALA A 81 -2.34 14.21 -2.16
CA ALA A 81 -3.17 14.87 -1.16
C ALA A 81 -2.49 14.75 0.21
N CYS A 82 -2.63 15.77 1.04
CA CYS A 82 -2.14 15.78 2.41
C CYS A 82 -3.21 16.33 3.35
N SER A 83 -3.22 15.86 4.59
CA SER A 83 -3.98 16.51 5.66
C SER A 83 -3.37 17.88 5.98
N LYS A 84 -4.13 18.72 6.68
CA LYS A 84 -3.57 19.90 7.33
C LYS A 84 -2.54 19.44 8.38
N PRO A 85 -1.38 20.12 8.49
CA PRO A 85 -0.44 19.86 9.57
C PRO A 85 -1.07 20.19 10.93
N ALA A 86 -0.88 19.34 11.93
CA ALA A 86 -1.36 19.56 13.29
C ALA A 86 -0.33 19.09 14.32
N ARG A 87 -0.31 19.74 15.49
CA ARG A 87 0.54 19.30 16.61
C ARG A 87 -0.03 18.06 17.28
N HIS A 88 0.83 17.15 17.74
CA HIS A 88 0.45 15.97 18.53
C HIS A 88 -0.70 15.13 17.93
N ALA A 89 -0.71 15.04 16.59
CA ALA A 89 -1.72 14.32 15.83
C ALA A 89 -1.06 13.71 14.58
N GLY A 90 -1.80 12.97 13.76
CA GLY A 90 -1.33 12.60 12.40
C GLY A 90 -2.28 13.05 11.30
N GLY A 91 -3.58 13.12 11.61
CA GLY A 91 -4.61 13.63 10.72
C GLY A 91 -5.22 12.56 9.83
N ALA A 92 -6.11 13.00 8.94
CA ALA A 92 -6.79 12.15 7.97
C ALA A 92 -6.86 12.86 6.62
N VAL A 93 -6.77 12.08 5.53
CA VAL A 93 -6.91 12.60 4.17
C VAL A 93 -7.60 11.58 3.29
N ASN A 94 -8.46 12.08 2.39
CA ASN A 94 -9.06 11.32 1.31
C ASN A 94 -8.54 11.88 -0.01
N ALA A 95 -8.23 11.01 -0.96
CA ALA A 95 -7.78 11.36 -2.30
C ALA A 95 -8.66 10.66 -3.34
N THR A 96 -9.00 11.40 -4.39
CA THR A 96 -9.67 10.88 -5.59
C THR A 96 -8.71 11.09 -6.75
N LEU A 97 -8.31 10.00 -7.41
CA LEU A 97 -7.32 10.01 -8.48
C LEU A 97 -7.95 9.50 -9.78
N HIS A 98 -7.61 10.14 -10.89
CA HIS A 98 -7.94 9.64 -12.23
C HIS A 98 -6.76 8.87 -12.80
N ALA A 99 -7.02 7.65 -13.29
CA ALA A 99 -6.02 6.78 -13.90
C ALA A 99 -5.68 7.27 -15.33
N LYS A 100 -4.76 8.23 -15.44
CA LYS A 100 -4.46 8.92 -16.72
C LYS A 100 -3.74 8.05 -17.75
N ALA A 101 -2.98 7.06 -17.31
CA ALA A 101 -2.18 6.18 -18.17
C ALA A 101 -2.46 4.71 -17.84
N ARG A 102 -2.20 3.82 -18.80
CA ARG A 102 -2.24 2.37 -18.56
C ARG A 102 -1.03 1.92 -17.74
N GLY A 103 -1.16 0.77 -17.08
CA GLY A 103 -0.08 0.13 -16.35
C GLY A 103 -0.30 0.08 -14.84
N ARG A 104 0.79 0.13 -14.07
CA ARG A 104 0.76 -0.06 -12.61
C ARG A 104 0.86 1.29 -11.90
N LEU A 105 -0.28 1.76 -11.38
CA LEU A 105 -0.33 2.87 -10.43
C LEU A 105 -0.06 2.30 -9.03
N GLN A 106 0.89 2.87 -8.32
CA GLN A 106 1.14 2.51 -6.92
C GLN A 106 0.79 3.68 -6.02
N LEU A 107 0.10 3.38 -4.93
CA LEU A 107 -0.32 4.34 -3.92
C LEU A 107 0.21 3.93 -2.56
N ARG A 108 0.60 4.90 -1.72
CA ARG A 108 0.98 4.66 -0.33
C ARG A 108 0.59 5.84 0.54
N ALA A 109 0.52 5.63 1.85
CA ALA A 109 0.47 6.71 2.82
C ALA A 109 1.85 6.96 3.43
N VAL A 110 2.12 8.22 3.77
CA VAL A 110 3.32 8.64 4.51
C VAL A 110 2.89 9.59 5.62
N LEU A 111 3.31 9.30 6.85
CA LEU A 111 3.27 10.25 7.96
C LEU A 111 4.55 11.07 7.93
N PHE A 112 4.39 12.38 7.79
CA PHE A 112 5.47 13.35 7.82
C PHE A 112 5.45 14.14 9.12
N GLU A 113 6.63 14.41 9.67
CA GLU A 113 6.86 15.35 10.77
C GLU A 113 7.70 16.53 10.29
N GLY A 114 7.24 17.74 10.56
CA GLY A 114 7.97 18.99 10.30
C GLY A 114 8.18 19.79 11.57
N ARG A 115 9.15 20.71 11.53
CA ARG A 115 9.44 21.66 12.61
C ARG A 115 8.40 22.78 12.73
N SER A 116 7.66 23.02 11.65
CA SER A 116 6.57 24.00 11.54
C SER A 116 5.51 23.48 10.56
N PRO A 117 4.30 24.06 10.52
CA PRO A 117 3.28 23.67 9.54
C PRO A 117 3.73 23.84 8.08
N GLN A 118 4.64 24.80 7.82
CA GLN A 118 5.16 25.14 6.49
C GLN A 118 6.57 24.59 6.25
N ASP A 119 7.04 23.64 7.07
CA ASP A 119 8.36 23.02 6.87
C ASP A 119 8.47 22.44 5.45
N GLN A 120 9.48 22.91 4.72
CA GLN A 120 9.76 22.49 3.34
C GLN A 120 10.49 21.14 3.29
N GLN A 121 11.07 20.71 4.41
CA GLN A 121 11.83 19.47 4.52
C GLN A 121 11.32 18.59 5.66
N PRO A 122 10.04 18.21 5.66
CA PRO A 122 9.50 17.34 6.70
C PRO A 122 10.09 15.93 6.57
N ARG A 123 10.37 15.29 7.70
CA ARG A 123 10.91 13.93 7.75
C ARG A 123 9.78 12.92 7.68
N ALA A 124 9.97 11.85 6.91
CA ALA A 124 9.04 10.71 6.95
C ALA A 124 9.25 9.92 8.24
N ARG A 125 8.19 9.76 9.04
CA ARG A 125 8.19 8.99 10.29
C ARG A 125 7.73 7.57 10.08
N SER A 126 6.70 7.39 9.25
CA SER A 126 6.14 6.08 8.92
C SER A 126 5.62 6.08 7.49
N VAL A 127 5.69 4.92 6.84
CA VAL A 127 5.29 4.72 5.44
C VAL A 127 4.50 3.41 5.36
N SER A 128 3.34 3.43 4.72
CA SER A 128 2.57 2.20 4.49
C SER A 128 3.23 1.34 3.41
N GLY A 129 2.88 0.05 3.38
CA GLY A 129 3.09 -0.75 2.18
C GLY A 129 2.40 -0.11 0.96
N PRO A 130 2.98 -0.22 -0.25
CA PRO A 130 2.34 0.29 -1.45
C PRO A 130 1.18 -0.61 -1.88
N VAL A 131 0.03 -0.01 -2.16
CA VAL A 131 -1.09 -0.65 -2.86
C VAL A 131 -0.88 -0.47 -4.36
N THR A 132 -0.89 -1.57 -5.11
CA THR A 132 -0.84 -1.52 -6.58
C THR A 132 -2.25 -1.58 -7.14
N ILE A 133 -2.53 -0.69 -8.10
CA ILE A 133 -3.74 -0.63 -8.91
C ILE A 133 -3.36 -0.91 -10.35
N THR A 134 -4.02 -1.89 -10.97
CA THR A 134 -3.85 -2.20 -12.38
C THR A 134 -4.74 -1.29 -13.22
N VAL A 135 -4.16 -0.63 -14.22
CA VAL A 135 -4.90 0.23 -15.15
C VAL A 135 -4.83 -0.36 -16.56
N HIS A 136 -5.98 -0.73 -17.11
CA HIS A 136 -6.12 -1.34 -18.44
C HIS A 136 -6.61 -0.36 -19.51
#